data_AF-A0A3P8VRQ0-F1
#
_entry.id   AF-A0A3P8VRQ0-F1
#
_cell.length_a   1.000
_cell.length_b   1.000
_cell.length_c   1.000
_cell.angle_alpha   90.00
_cell.angle_beta   90.00
_cell.angle_gamma   90.00
#
_symmetry.space_group_name_H-M   'P 1'
#
loop_
_entity.id
_entity.type
_entity.pdbx_description
1 polymer ?
#
loop_
_entity_poly.entity_id
_entity_poly.type
_entity_poly.pdbx_seq_one_letter_code
_entity_poly.pdbx_strand_id
1 'polypeptide(L)'
;MIIYVVDNCLPSLIFLLSSVYDVKQLEDIQEEKTNLAKECEELRLTVQQQREPNEAVPSTSSPDTLRSVVELRQNVGRILLPLVPALDLSQVNFECNVIDEILEQFLSGQDGVRSTE
;
A
#
# COMPACT_ATOMS: atom_id res chain seq x y z
N MET A 1 -28.02 -61.67 20.01
CA MET A 1 -28.82 -60.69 19.24
C MET A 1 -28.44 -59.25 19.58
N ILE A 2 -28.37 -58.86 20.86
CA ILE A 2 -28.01 -57.49 21.29
C ILE A 2 -26.62 -57.05 20.80
N ILE A 3 -25.59 -57.90 20.93
CA ILE A 3 -24.21 -57.58 20.46
C ILE A 3 -24.18 -57.32 18.95
N TYR A 4 -24.93 -58.08 18.15
CA TYR A 4 -25.01 -57.90 16.70
C TYR A 4 -25.66 -56.57 16.29
N VAL A 5 -26.66 -56.10 17.05
CA VAL A 5 -27.29 -54.80 16.82
C VAL A 5 -26.33 -53.65 17.16
N VAL A 6 -25.55 -53.79 18.22
CA VAL A 6 -24.54 -52.79 18.61
C VAL A 6 -23.42 -52.73 17.57
N ASP A 7 -22.81 -53.87 17.20
CA ASP A 7 -21.72 -53.90 16.21
C ASP A 7 -22.12 -53.38 14.82
N ASN A 8 -23.37 -53.58 14.39
CA ASN A 8 -23.84 -53.11 13.08
C ASN A 8 -24.38 -51.67 13.09
N CYS A 9 -24.79 -51.13 14.23
CA CYS A 9 -25.41 -49.80 14.32
C CYS A 9 -24.45 -48.72 14.84
N LEU A 10 -23.43 -49.10 15.63
CA LEU A 10 -22.43 -48.18 16.19
C LEU A 10 -21.64 -47.41 15.12
N PRO A 11 -21.15 -48.02 14.02
CA PRO A 11 -20.40 -47.29 12.99
C PRO A 11 -21.27 -46.24 12.27
N SER A 12 -22.53 -46.58 11.98
CA SER A 12 -23.50 -45.67 11.37
C SER A 12 -23.83 -44.49 12.28
N LEU A 13 -23.95 -44.73 13.59
CA LEU A 13 -24.17 -43.68 14.57
C LEU A 13 -22.97 -42.73 14.69
N ILE A 14 -21.75 -43.26 14.68
CA ILE A 14 -20.51 -42.46 14.70
C ILE A 14 -20.42 -41.59 13.44
N PHE A 15 -20.74 -42.15 12.27
CA PHE A 15 -20.75 -41.41 11.01
C PHE A 15 -21.74 -40.24 11.03
N LEU A 16 -22.96 -40.46 11.52
CA LEU A 16 -23.97 -39.41 11.67
C LEU A 16 -23.53 -38.32 12.65
N LEU A 17 -22.93 -38.69 13.78
CA LEU A 17 -22.40 -37.71 14.75
C LEU A 17 -21.28 -36.86 14.16
N SER A 18 -20.35 -37.48 13.41
CA SER A 18 -19.28 -36.74 12.71
C SER A 18 -19.86 -35.80 11.66
N SER A 19 -20.80 -36.27 10.84
CA SER A 19 -21.43 -35.46 9.80
C SER A 19 -22.20 -34.27 10.38
N VAL A 20 -22.91 -34.45 11.51
CA VAL A 20 -23.61 -33.35 12.19
C VAL A 20 -22.62 -32.35 12.80
N TYR A 21 -21.49 -32.82 13.31
CA TYR A 21 -20.45 -31.94 13.83
C TYR A 21 -19.80 -31.09 12.74
N ASP A 22 -19.52 -31.68 11.57
CA ASP A 22 -19.04 -30.95 10.40
C ASP A 22 -20.04 -29.89 9.91
N VAL A 23 -21.34 -30.22 9.89
CA VAL A 23 -22.40 -29.27 9.53
C VAL A 23 -22.43 -28.09 10.51
N LYS A 24 -22.32 -28.35 11.82
CA LYS A 24 -22.28 -27.27 12.83
C LYS A 24 -21.08 -26.35 12.65
N GLN A 25 -19.89 -26.91 12.44
CA GLN A 25 -18.70 -26.07 12.18
C GLN A 25 -18.84 -25.24 10.91
N LEU A 26 -19.50 -25.79 9.87
CA LEU A 26 -19.77 -25.07 8.64
C LEU A 26 -20.75 -23.90 8.87
N GLU A 27 -21.77 -24.10 9.70
CA GLU A 27 -22.71 -23.05 10.09
C GLU A 27 -22.03 -21.92 10.86
N ASP A 28 -21.18 -22.26 11.84
CA ASP A 28 -20.42 -21.27 12.63
C ASP A 28 -19.48 -20.43 11.74
N ILE A 29 -18.74 -21.07 10.83
CA ILE A 29 -17.84 -20.39 9.88
C ILE A 29 -18.64 -19.51 8.89
N GLN A 30 -19.79 -19.99 8.44
CA GLN A 30 -20.66 -19.24 7.55
C GLN A 30 -21.23 -17.99 8.24
N GLU A 31 -21.61 -18.11 9.52
CA GLU A 31 -22.05 -16.97 10.33
C GLU A 31 -20.93 -15.92 10.47
N GLU A 32 -19.72 -16.34 10.85
CA GLU A 32 -18.56 -15.45 10.96
C GLU A 32 -18.28 -14.73 9.63
N LYS A 33 -18.31 -15.46 8.51
CA LYS A 33 -18.15 -14.88 7.17
C LYS A 33 -19.20 -13.81 6.86
N THR A 34 -20.46 -14.03 7.24
CA THR A 34 -21.52 -13.03 7.02
C THR A 34 -21.35 -11.81 7.91
N ASN A 35 -20.88 -11.99 9.15
CA ASN A 35 -20.59 -10.88 10.06
C ASN A 35 -19.38 -10.07 9.59
N LEU A 36 -18.31 -10.73 9.18
CA LEU A 36 -17.13 -10.07 8.63
C LEU A 36 -17.44 -9.36 7.31
N ALA A 37 -18.31 -9.94 6.46
CA ALA A 37 -18.77 -9.27 5.24
C ALA A 37 -19.55 -7.98 5.54
N LYS A 38 -20.40 -7.99 6.58
CA LYS A 38 -21.10 -6.78 7.05
C LYS A 38 -20.11 -5.74 7.57
N GLU A 39 -19.15 -6.15 8.40
CA GLU A 39 -18.13 -5.26 8.94
C GLU A 39 -17.26 -4.65 7.83
N CYS A 40 -16.86 -5.43 6.83
CA CYS A 40 -16.14 -4.93 5.66
C CYS A 40 -16.96 -3.90 4.86
N GLU A 41 -18.27 -4.12 4.70
CA GLU A 41 -19.14 -3.17 4.01
C GLU A 41 -19.31 -1.87 4.82
N GLU A 42 -19.49 -1.97 6.13
CA GLU A 42 -19.58 -0.81 7.04
C GLU A 42 -18.28 -0.01 7.07
N LEU A 43 -17.14 -0.68 7.19
CA LEU A 43 -15.81 -0.05 7.09
C LEU A 43 -15.61 0.60 5.72
N ARG A 44 -16.01 -0.07 4.64
CA ARG A 44 -15.93 0.49 3.28
C ARG A 44 -16.79 1.75 3.15
N LEU A 45 -18.02 1.72 3.65
CA LEU A 45 -18.91 2.89 3.68
C LEU A 45 -18.32 4.01 4.54
N THR A 46 -17.73 3.69 5.68
CA THR A 46 -17.09 4.67 6.57
C THR A 46 -15.87 5.32 5.90
N VAL A 47 -14.99 4.52 5.30
CA VAL A 47 -13.84 5.00 4.52
C VAL A 47 -14.30 5.84 3.33
N GLN A 48 -15.38 5.45 2.66
CA GLN A 48 -15.91 6.18 1.52
C GLN A 48 -16.66 7.46 1.92
N GLN A 49 -17.27 7.50 3.11
CA GLN A 49 -17.91 8.71 3.64
C GLN A 49 -16.87 9.71 4.19
N GLN A 50 -15.75 9.21 4.72
CA GLN A 50 -14.58 10.05 5.04
C GLN A 50 -13.81 10.49 3.79
N ARG A 51 -13.96 9.75 2.67
CA ARG A 51 -13.38 10.08 1.37
C ARG A 51 -14.42 10.80 0.51
N GLU A 52 -14.58 12.09 0.73
CA GLU A 52 -15.16 13.01 -0.28
C GLU A 52 -14.51 12.77 -1.66
N PRO A 53 -15.24 12.97 -2.77
CA PRO A 53 -14.99 12.31 -4.04
C PRO A 53 -13.67 12.78 -4.62
N ASN A 54 -12.68 11.90 -4.66
CA ASN A 54 -11.47 12.14 -5.45
C ASN A 54 -11.30 11.00 -6.45
N GLU A 55 -12.22 10.98 -7.40
CA GLU A 55 -12.08 10.29 -8.68
C GLU A 55 -11.42 11.26 -9.67
N ALA A 56 -10.08 11.35 -9.60
CA ALA A 56 -9.17 11.72 -10.68
C ALA A 56 -7.74 11.64 -10.13
N VAL A 57 -6.94 10.75 -10.67
CA VAL A 57 -5.50 10.68 -10.40
C VAL A 57 -4.86 12.04 -10.74
N PRO A 58 -4.13 12.66 -9.80
CA PRO A 58 -2.68 12.69 -9.93
C PRO A 58 -2.00 12.37 -8.60
N SER A 59 -1.15 11.34 -8.63
CA SER A 59 0.05 11.20 -7.79
C SER A 59 0.03 11.91 -6.43
N THR A 60 -0.82 11.46 -5.50
CA THR A 60 -0.56 11.75 -4.07
C THR A 60 0.53 10.78 -3.64
N SER A 61 1.77 11.13 -4.00
CA SER A 61 2.95 10.55 -3.35
C SER A 61 2.68 10.63 -1.85
N SER A 62 2.77 9.48 -1.16
CA SER A 62 2.56 9.45 0.28
C SER A 62 3.42 10.55 0.93
N PRO A 63 2.98 11.14 2.05
CA PRO A 63 3.75 12.20 2.70
C PRO A 63 5.20 11.78 2.98
N ASP A 64 5.44 10.48 3.21
CA ASP A 64 6.78 9.90 3.35
C ASP A 64 7.61 9.94 2.05
N THR A 65 6.97 9.69 0.91
CA THR A 65 7.62 9.80 -0.41
C THR A 65 7.98 11.25 -0.73
N LEU A 66 7.06 12.19 -0.45
CA LEU A 66 7.32 13.63 -0.63
C LEU A 66 8.48 14.10 0.25
N ARG A 67 8.50 13.67 1.51
CA ARG A 67 9.60 13.98 2.44
C ARG A 67 10.94 13.44 1.93
N SER A 68 10.98 12.20 1.45
CA SER A 68 12.20 11.61 0.88
C SER A 68 12.69 12.35 -0.35
N VAL A 69 11.80 12.85 -1.22
CA VAL A 69 12.16 13.63 -2.41
C VAL A 69 12.73 14.99 -2.02
N VAL A 70 12.13 15.67 -1.04
CA VAL A 70 12.63 16.95 -0.50
C VAL A 70 14.03 16.79 0.08
N GLU A 71 14.26 15.75 0.88
CA GLU A 71 15.57 15.45 1.46
C GLU A 71 16.62 15.16 0.36
N LEU A 72 16.23 14.42 -0.69
CA LEU A 72 17.12 14.15 -1.82
C LEU A 72 17.50 15.45 -2.55
N ARG A 73 16.53 16.32 -2.85
CA ARG A 73 16.79 17.62 -3.50
C ARG A 73 17.66 18.54 -2.66
N GLN A 74 17.52 18.50 -1.33
CA GLN A 74 18.43 19.22 -0.43
C GLN A 74 19.86 18.70 -0.53
N ASN A 75 20.04 17.38 -0.58
CA ASN A 75 21.35 16.77 -0.72
C ASN A 75 21.98 17.11 -2.08
N VAL A 76 21.22 17.05 -3.16
CA VAL A 76 21.67 17.48 -4.49
C VAL A 76 22.02 18.97 -4.52
N GLY A 77 21.17 19.83 -3.94
CA GLY A 77 21.45 21.26 -3.85
C GLY A 77 22.76 21.57 -3.12
N ARG A 78 23.05 20.85 -2.02
CA ARG A 78 24.34 20.97 -1.30
C ARG A 78 25.54 20.58 -2.15
N ILE A 79 25.38 19.58 -3.01
CA ILE A 79 26.42 19.16 -3.97
C ILE A 79 26.59 20.20 -5.08
N LEU A 80 25.50 20.81 -5.52
CA LEU A 80 25.52 21.86 -6.56
C LEU A 80 26.08 23.19 -6.04
N LEU A 81 25.96 23.51 -4.76
CA LEU A 81 26.42 24.78 -4.17
C LEU A 81 27.87 25.16 -4.53
N PRO A 82 28.89 24.27 -4.42
CA PRO A 82 30.25 24.59 -4.86
C PRO A 82 30.42 24.69 -6.38
N LEU A 83 29.52 24.09 -7.17
CA LEU A 83 29.55 24.09 -8.63
C LEU A 83 28.79 25.29 -9.22
N VAL A 84 27.79 25.79 -8.50
CA VAL A 84 26.91 26.90 -8.87
C VAL A 84 26.89 27.90 -7.71
N PRO A 85 27.87 28.81 -7.61
CA PRO A 85 27.99 29.74 -6.47
C PRO A 85 26.83 30.73 -6.34
N ALA A 86 26.05 30.91 -7.39
CA ALA A 86 24.84 31.73 -7.40
C ALA A 86 23.62 31.02 -6.79
N LEU A 87 23.71 29.72 -6.50
CA LEU A 87 22.63 28.93 -5.92
C LEU A 87 22.54 29.19 -4.40
N ASP A 88 21.53 29.94 -3.97
CA ASP A 88 21.24 30.14 -2.56
C ASP A 88 20.19 29.13 -2.05
N LEU A 89 20.66 28.06 -1.41
CA LEU A 89 19.80 27.00 -0.87
C LEU A 89 18.81 27.49 0.19
N SER A 90 19.02 28.67 0.80
CA SER A 90 18.08 29.23 1.77
C SER A 90 16.81 29.77 1.13
N GLN A 91 16.85 30.09 -0.16
CA GLN A 91 15.73 30.64 -0.92
C GLN A 91 15.05 29.59 -1.82
N VAL A 92 15.57 28.37 -1.89
CA VAL A 92 15.05 27.32 -2.77
C VAL A 92 13.90 26.56 -2.10
N ASN A 93 12.76 26.48 -2.80
CA ASN A 93 11.69 25.56 -2.43
C ASN A 93 11.98 24.14 -2.95
N PHE A 94 12.31 23.22 -2.04
CA PHE A 94 12.62 21.82 -2.36
C PHE A 94 11.40 20.97 -2.71
N GLU A 95 10.18 21.47 -2.49
CA GLU A 95 8.96 20.84 -2.97
C GLU A 95 8.82 20.92 -4.50
N CYS A 96 9.50 21.89 -5.12
CA CYS A 96 9.51 22.10 -6.56
C CYS A 96 10.72 21.44 -7.24
N ASN A 97 10.62 21.27 -8.56
CA ASN A 97 11.65 20.63 -9.40
C ASN A 97 12.82 21.57 -9.74
N VAL A 98 12.95 22.72 -9.08
CA VAL A 98 13.95 23.75 -9.40
C VAL A 98 15.38 23.21 -9.30
N ILE A 99 15.66 22.38 -8.29
CA ILE A 99 16.97 21.71 -8.16
C ILE A 99 17.23 20.76 -9.33
N ASP A 100 16.20 20.04 -9.78
CA ASP A 100 16.29 19.10 -10.90
C ASP A 100 16.57 19.84 -12.22
N GLU A 101 15.92 20.99 -12.45
CA GLU A 101 16.15 21.85 -13.62
C GLU A 101 17.56 22.46 -13.64
N ILE A 102 18.06 22.93 -12.50
CA ILE A 102 19.42 23.47 -12.40
C ILE A 102 20.45 22.36 -12.66
N LEU A 103 20.22 21.16 -12.11
CA LEU A 103 21.06 20.00 -12.37
C LEU A 103 21.09 19.66 -13.86
N GLU A 104 19.93 19.64 -14.52
CA GLU A 104 19.83 19.35 -15.95
C GLU A 104 20.53 20.41 -16.81
N GLN A 105 20.39 21.69 -16.48
CA GLN A 105 21.10 22.77 -17.17
C GLN A 105 22.62 22.65 -17.00
N PHE A 106 23.08 22.30 -15.80
CA PHE A 106 24.51 22.12 -15.53
C PHE A 106 25.10 20.93 -16.31
N LEU A 107 24.38 19.80 -16.34
CA LEU A 107 24.79 18.61 -17.10
C LEU A 107 24.78 18.87 -18.61
N SER A 108 23.72 19.51 -19.12
CA SER A 108 23.62 19.88 -20.54
C SER A 108 24.71 20.85 -20.98
N GLY A 109 25.11 21.76 -20.09
CA GLY A 109 26.22 22.69 -20.33
C GLY A 109 27.59 21.99 -20.38
N GLN A 110 27.80 20.89 -19.65
CA GLN A 110 29.05 20.13 -19.68
C GLN A 110 29.21 19.27 -20.95
N ASP A 111 28.13 18.68 -21.45
CA ASP A 111 28.20 17.84 -22.67
C ASP A 111 28.53 18.68 -23.92
N GLY A 112 28.14 19.96 -23.93
CA GLY A 112 28.51 20.89 -25.00
C GLY A 112 30.02 21.23 -25.06
N VAL A 113 30.76 21.07 -23.95
CA VAL A 113 32.19 21.41 -23.88
C VAL A 113 33.08 20.22 -24.30
N ARG A 114 32.55 19.00 -24.30
CA ARG A 114 33.30 17.77 -24.66
C ARG A 114 33.33 17.44 -26.15
N SER A 115 32.65 18.21 -27.00
CA SER A 115 32.62 18.00 -28.46
C SER A 115 33.66 18.85 -29.21
N THR A 116 34.55 19.55 -28.51
CA THR A 116 35.64 20.35 -29.11
C THR A 116 37.00 19.97 -28.52
N GLU A 117 37.38 18.70 -28.62
CA GLU A 117 38.79 18.28 -28.63
C GLU A 117 39.00 17.20 -29.71
#